data_AF-A0A0W0S0V8-F1
#
_entry.id   AF-A0A0W0S0V8-F1
#
_cell.length_a   1.000
_cell.length_b   1.000
_cell.length_c   1.000
_cell.angle_alpha   90.00
_cell.angle_beta   90.00
_cell.angle_gamma   90.00
#
_symmetry.space_group_name_H-M   'P 1'
#
loop_
_entity.id
_entity.type
_entity.pdbx_description
1 polymer ?
#
loop_
_entity_poly.entity_id
_entity_poly.type
_entity_poly.pdbx_seq_one_letter_code
_entity_poly.pdbx_strand_id
1 'polypeptide(L)'
;MDSKIAEIQKGKMDFATLTQLEQAALLKAVIRELQNIGEPLFSYEKFDNLKKAQEQIHATQKERGASFDKATSEYNDLRNHLFNEGSDINKKIAFRLLVLLNNVSAKPKAKMPAANLAIVMAPNLLKVPSSIPLQAQGLIALSMNGICTDLIEKIREIIKPNLYLQGTHYEAEVRDPSENRFHIFNADGNKLGGEYKGLKGDYLKSRILLNFKSQLEKATSENIDNVVGTLENSPKHNVLATSQGFTTWFFNRDTSSIKAFREMVAERRSDLEFEKGLAMN
;
A
#
# COMPACT_ATOMS: atom_id res chain seq x y z
N MET A 1 -7.49 -15.77 16.17
CA MET A 1 -6.66 -14.69 15.58
C MET A 1 -7.17 -14.34 14.19
N ASP A 2 -7.40 -15.35 13.36
CA ASP A 2 -7.86 -15.24 11.97
C ASP A 2 -9.19 -14.47 11.82
N SER A 3 -10.13 -14.65 12.76
CA SER A 3 -11.36 -13.85 12.83
C SER A 3 -11.09 -12.35 13.00
N LYS A 4 -10.11 -11.98 13.83
CA LYS A 4 -9.74 -10.56 14.06
C LYS A 4 -9.03 -9.96 12.84
N ILE A 5 -8.19 -10.73 12.14
CA ILE A 5 -7.59 -10.30 10.86
C ILE A 5 -8.66 -10.08 9.78
N ALA A 6 -9.65 -10.98 9.70
CA ALA A 6 -10.78 -10.85 8.77
C ALA A 6 -11.67 -9.63 9.11
N GLU A 7 -11.81 -9.27 10.39
CA GLU A 7 -12.51 -8.06 10.82
C GLU A 7 -11.75 -6.78 10.46
N ILE A 8 -10.41 -6.78 10.59
CA ILE A 8 -9.55 -5.67 10.12
C ILE A 8 -9.71 -5.47 8.62
N GLN A 9 -9.63 -6.55 7.85
CA GLN A 9 -9.79 -6.50 6.39
C GLN A 9 -11.15 -5.93 5.96
N LYS A 10 -12.18 -6.11 6.78
CA LYS A 10 -13.54 -5.58 6.55
C LYS A 10 -13.74 -4.17 7.12
N GLY A 11 -12.73 -3.57 7.75
CA GLY A 11 -12.83 -2.26 8.40
C GLY A 11 -13.78 -2.25 9.60
N LYS A 12 -14.06 -3.41 10.21
CA LYS A 12 -15.05 -3.56 11.29
C LYS A 12 -14.44 -3.58 12.70
N MET A 13 -13.12 -3.49 12.81
CA MET A 13 -12.43 -3.61 14.08
C MET A 13 -12.35 -2.26 14.79
N ASP A 14 -12.88 -2.20 16.02
CA ASP A 14 -12.65 -1.10 16.93
C ASP A 14 -11.43 -1.38 17.82
N PHE A 15 -10.29 -0.77 17.46
CA PHE A 15 -9.03 -0.94 18.18
C PHE A 15 -9.04 -0.36 19.60
N ALA A 16 -9.97 0.55 19.91
CA ALA A 16 -10.08 1.18 21.24
C ALA A 16 -10.58 0.19 22.31
N THR A 17 -11.25 -0.87 21.88
CA THR A 17 -11.78 -1.91 22.78
C THR A 17 -10.75 -2.97 23.18
N LEU A 18 -9.57 -2.97 22.53
CA LEU A 18 -8.54 -3.99 22.76
C LEU A 18 -7.66 -3.65 23.96
N THR A 19 -7.35 -4.67 24.76
CA THR A 19 -6.30 -4.56 25.78
C THR A 19 -4.91 -4.43 25.14
N GLN A 20 -3.92 -3.94 25.89
CA GLN A 20 -2.53 -3.84 25.40
C GLN A 20 -1.97 -5.19 24.94
N LEU A 21 -2.28 -6.27 25.65
CA LEU A 21 -1.83 -7.62 25.29
C LEU A 21 -2.45 -8.06 23.95
N GLU A 22 -3.73 -7.77 23.75
CA GLU A 22 -4.42 -8.07 22.48
C GLU A 22 -3.90 -7.22 21.33
N GLN A 23 -3.60 -5.95 21.56
CA GLN A 23 -2.96 -5.08 20.57
C GLN A 23 -1.58 -5.61 20.17
N ALA A 24 -0.77 -6.03 21.14
CA ALA A 24 0.54 -6.62 20.88
C ALA A 24 0.42 -7.96 20.11
N ALA A 25 -0.53 -8.80 20.51
CA ALA A 25 -0.83 -10.06 19.82
C ALA A 25 -1.24 -9.78 18.36
N LEU A 26 -2.13 -8.81 18.15
CA LEU A 26 -2.59 -8.42 16.82
C LEU A 26 -1.46 -7.88 15.95
N LEU A 27 -0.61 -6.99 16.49
CA LEU A 27 0.57 -6.50 15.79
C LEU A 27 1.48 -7.66 15.37
N LYS A 28 1.72 -8.64 16.26
CA LYS A 28 2.50 -9.84 15.94
C LYS A 28 1.87 -10.66 14.80
N ALA A 29 0.54 -10.80 14.77
CA ALA A 29 -0.14 -11.48 13.66
C ALA A 29 0.04 -10.71 12.34
N VAL A 30 -0.17 -9.40 12.33
CA VAL A 30 0.00 -8.57 11.14
C VAL A 30 1.43 -8.67 10.61
N ILE A 31 2.43 -8.58 11.49
CA ILE A 31 3.84 -8.72 11.15
C ILE A 31 4.14 -10.10 10.54
N ARG A 32 3.58 -11.16 11.11
CA ARG A 32 3.74 -12.53 10.58
C ARG A 32 3.10 -12.69 9.21
N GLU A 33 1.92 -12.11 9.00
CA GLU A 33 1.27 -12.12 7.69
C GLU A 33 2.14 -11.41 6.64
N LEU A 34 2.77 -10.28 6.98
CA LEU A 34 3.72 -9.61 6.07
C LEU A 34 4.87 -10.53 5.61
N GLN A 35 5.34 -11.44 6.46
CA GLN A 35 6.38 -12.42 6.11
C GLN A 35 5.87 -13.57 5.21
N ASN A 36 4.57 -13.87 5.30
CA ASN A 36 3.94 -14.94 4.55
C ASN A 36 3.49 -14.50 3.15
N ILE A 37 3.44 -13.19 2.89
CA ILE A 37 3.20 -12.65 1.54
C ILE A 37 4.35 -13.13 0.62
N GLY A 38 4.00 -13.62 -0.57
CA GLY A 38 4.94 -14.27 -1.50
C GLY A 38 6.10 -13.37 -1.97
N GLU A 39 5.97 -12.04 -1.83
CA GLU A 39 6.98 -11.04 -2.15
C GLU A 39 7.35 -10.26 -0.87
N PRO A 40 8.64 -10.22 -0.45
CA PRO A 40 9.06 -9.41 0.70
C PRO A 40 8.89 -7.91 0.42
N LEU A 41 8.64 -7.13 1.47
CA LEU A 41 8.47 -5.66 1.35
C LEU A 41 9.71 -4.97 0.74
N PHE A 42 10.90 -5.49 1.04
CA PHE A 42 12.14 -5.12 0.38
C PHE A 42 12.84 -6.37 -0.15
N SER A 43 13.37 -6.30 -1.37
CA SER A 43 14.18 -7.37 -1.93
C SER A 43 15.53 -7.47 -1.21
N TYR A 44 16.09 -8.68 -1.18
CA TYR A 44 17.43 -8.87 -0.62
C TYR A 44 18.50 -8.06 -1.39
N GLU A 45 18.35 -7.92 -2.70
CA GLU A 45 19.25 -7.11 -3.55
C GLU A 45 19.30 -5.64 -3.11
N LYS A 46 18.14 -5.03 -2.83
CA LYS A 46 18.10 -3.64 -2.31
C LYS A 46 18.83 -3.51 -0.99
N PHE A 47 18.63 -4.47 -0.09
CA PHE A 47 19.35 -4.51 1.17
C PHE A 47 20.86 -4.67 0.97
N ASP A 48 21.28 -5.58 0.10
CA ASP A 48 22.69 -5.84 -0.17
C ASP A 48 23.40 -4.62 -0.77
N ASN A 49 22.72 -3.87 -1.65
CA ASN A 49 23.23 -2.62 -2.20
C ASN A 49 23.39 -1.54 -1.12
N LEU A 50 22.38 -1.34 -0.25
CA LEU A 50 22.48 -0.41 0.88
C LEU A 50 23.59 -0.82 1.85
N LYS A 51 23.74 -2.12 2.11
CA LYS A 51 24.78 -2.66 2.98
C LYS A 51 26.17 -2.37 2.43
N LYS A 52 26.41 -2.69 1.15
CA LYS A 52 27.69 -2.42 0.48
C LYS A 52 28.05 -0.93 0.51
N ALA A 53 27.08 -0.05 0.22
CA ALA A 53 27.30 1.39 0.28
C ALA A 53 27.61 1.86 1.72
N GLN A 54 26.93 1.32 2.73
CA GLN A 54 27.23 1.61 4.13
C GLN A 54 28.62 1.12 4.57
N GLU A 55 29.04 -0.07 4.13
CA GLU A 55 30.39 -0.60 4.38
C GLU A 55 31.48 0.29 3.74
N GLN A 56 31.24 0.84 2.55
CA GLN A 56 32.14 1.80 1.89
C GLN A 56 32.26 3.12 2.65
N ILE A 57 31.16 3.63 3.22
CA ILE A 57 31.20 4.80 4.11
C ILE A 57 32.12 4.52 5.29
N HIS A 58 31.96 3.38 5.96
CA HIS A 58 32.81 3.01 7.09
C HIS A 58 34.29 2.86 6.71
N ALA A 59 34.59 2.27 5.55
CA ALA A 59 35.96 2.10 5.07
C ALA A 59 36.66 3.43 4.78
N THR A 60 35.93 4.42 4.26
CA THR A 60 36.47 5.74 3.85
C THR A 60 36.35 6.83 4.92
N GLN A 61 35.66 6.55 6.04
CA GLN A 61 35.37 7.53 7.10
C GLN A 61 36.62 8.15 7.74
N LYS A 62 37.71 7.39 7.85
CA LYS A 62 38.96 7.86 8.48
C LYS A 62 39.70 8.89 7.64
N GLU A 63 39.63 8.76 6.32
CA GLU A 63 40.39 9.60 5.39
C GLU A 63 39.71 10.95 5.13
N ARG A 64 38.37 11.01 5.26
CA ARG A 64 37.52 12.19 4.99
C ARG A 64 37.91 12.93 3.70
N GLY A 65 37.14 12.75 2.63
CA GLY A 65 37.38 13.42 1.35
C GLY A 65 36.47 12.88 0.25
N ALA A 66 36.85 13.10 -1.01
CA ALA A 66 36.02 12.78 -2.17
C ALA A 66 35.47 11.34 -2.18
N SER A 67 36.25 10.35 -1.72
CA SER A 67 35.81 8.95 -1.61
C SER A 67 34.68 8.76 -0.58
N PHE A 68 34.77 9.43 0.58
CA PHE A 68 33.75 9.40 1.63
C PHE A 68 32.47 10.12 1.19
N ASP A 69 32.62 11.29 0.56
CA ASP A 69 31.49 12.06 0.05
C ASP A 69 30.74 11.29 -1.04
N LYS A 70 31.48 10.62 -1.93
CA LYS A 70 30.91 9.74 -2.97
C LYS A 70 30.12 8.58 -2.35
N ALA A 71 30.71 7.85 -1.39
CA ALA A 71 30.04 6.73 -0.73
C ALA A 71 28.77 7.17 0.01
N THR A 72 28.82 8.35 0.65
CA THR A 72 27.67 8.94 1.34
C THR A 72 26.57 9.32 0.36
N SER A 73 26.92 9.93 -0.78
CA SER A 73 25.97 10.25 -1.85
C SER A 73 25.30 8.99 -2.39
N GLU A 74 26.07 7.95 -2.71
CA GLU A 74 25.55 6.69 -3.24
C GLU A 74 24.57 6.02 -2.27
N TYR A 75 24.91 5.97 -0.98
CA TYR A 75 24.02 5.44 0.04
C TYR A 75 22.72 6.25 0.15
N ASN A 76 22.81 7.59 0.15
CA ASN A 76 21.64 8.45 0.21
C ASN A 76 20.76 8.30 -1.05
N ASP A 77 21.37 8.15 -2.23
CA ASP A 77 20.64 7.94 -3.48
C ASP A 77 19.88 6.60 -3.48
N LEU A 78 20.53 5.51 -3.05
CA LEU A 78 19.89 4.20 -2.87
C LEU A 78 18.74 4.27 -1.87
N ARG A 79 18.94 4.97 -0.75
CA ARG A 79 17.93 5.15 0.30
C ARG A 79 16.73 5.95 -0.20
N ASN A 80 16.99 7.06 -0.90
CA ASN A 80 15.94 7.97 -1.38
C ASN A 80 15.08 7.31 -2.46
N HIS A 81 15.66 6.40 -3.24
CA HIS A 81 14.98 5.64 -4.31
C HIS A 81 14.55 4.23 -3.88
N LEU A 82 14.52 3.94 -2.57
CA LEU A 82 14.18 2.62 -2.03
C LEU A 82 12.84 2.06 -2.58
N PHE A 83 11.88 2.94 -2.84
CA PHE A 83 10.53 2.59 -3.31
C PHE A 83 10.34 2.68 -4.83
N ASN A 84 11.39 2.81 -5.65
CA ASN A 84 11.24 2.89 -7.10
C ASN A 84 10.76 1.57 -7.73
N GLU A 85 11.18 0.45 -7.17
CA GLU A 85 10.90 -0.90 -7.70
C GLU A 85 10.04 -1.73 -6.74
N GLY A 86 9.41 -2.79 -7.26
CA GLY A 86 8.47 -3.66 -6.53
C GLY A 86 7.01 -3.33 -6.83
N SER A 87 6.08 -4.12 -6.29
CA SER A 87 4.65 -3.89 -6.44
C SER A 87 4.19 -2.62 -5.69
N ASP A 88 3.19 -1.90 -6.24
CA ASP A 88 2.66 -0.67 -5.64
C ASP A 88 2.10 -0.89 -4.23
N ILE A 89 1.53 -2.07 -3.99
CA ILE A 89 1.06 -2.50 -2.68
C ILE A 89 2.22 -2.59 -1.68
N ASN A 90 3.33 -3.25 -2.04
CA ASN A 90 4.47 -3.38 -1.15
C ASN A 90 5.12 -2.03 -0.86
N LYS A 91 5.25 -1.16 -1.87
CA LYS A 91 5.73 0.22 -1.69
C LYS A 91 4.87 0.99 -0.69
N LYS A 92 3.54 0.93 -0.84
CA LYS A 92 2.56 1.59 0.03
C LYS A 92 2.63 1.06 1.47
N ILE A 93 2.66 -0.26 1.64
CA ILE A 93 2.76 -0.89 2.96
C ILE A 93 4.08 -0.53 3.64
N ALA A 94 5.20 -0.71 2.95
CA ALA A 94 6.53 -0.48 3.49
C ALA A 94 6.74 0.99 3.89
N PHE A 95 6.33 1.94 3.05
CA PHE A 95 6.41 3.37 3.36
C PHE A 95 5.55 3.73 4.58
N ARG A 96 4.28 3.29 4.62
CA ARG A 96 3.38 3.53 5.77
C ARG A 96 3.94 2.96 7.06
N LEU A 97 4.45 1.74 7.00
CA LEU A 97 5.04 1.08 8.14
C LEU A 97 6.25 1.84 8.67
N LEU A 98 7.19 2.24 7.81
CA LEU A 98 8.35 3.02 8.23
C LEU A 98 7.98 4.40 8.82
N VAL A 99 6.97 5.07 8.26
CA VAL A 99 6.42 6.31 8.83
C VAL A 99 5.84 6.07 10.23
N LEU A 100 5.05 5.01 10.39
CA LEU A 100 4.48 4.66 11.69
C LEU A 100 5.58 4.37 12.72
N LEU A 101 6.62 3.63 12.33
CA LEU A 101 7.76 3.33 13.18
C LEU A 101 8.52 4.60 13.56
N ASN A 102 8.74 5.54 12.62
CA ASN A 102 9.36 6.84 12.89
C ASN A 102 8.56 7.65 13.91
N ASN A 103 7.23 7.69 13.74
CA ASN A 103 6.32 8.38 14.65
C ASN A 103 6.31 7.74 16.05
N VAL A 104 6.51 6.43 16.16
CA VAL A 104 6.66 5.74 17.45
C VAL A 104 8.02 6.09 18.06
N SER A 105 9.11 6.05 17.29
CA SER A 105 10.46 6.33 17.81
C SER A 105 10.64 7.77 18.26
N ALA A 106 9.94 8.71 17.63
CA ALA A 106 9.98 10.12 18.01
C ALA A 106 9.25 10.41 19.34
N LYS A 107 8.43 9.49 19.87
CA LYS A 107 7.66 9.69 21.10
C LYS A 107 8.46 9.23 22.34
N PRO A 108 8.88 10.15 23.24
CA PRO A 108 9.67 9.76 24.42
C PRO A 108 8.97 8.75 25.32
N LYS A 109 7.64 8.85 25.44
CA LYS A 109 6.80 7.95 26.25
C LYS A 109 6.78 6.51 25.73
N ALA A 110 7.05 6.29 24.44
CA ALA A 110 7.04 4.95 23.85
C ALA A 110 8.24 4.11 24.30
N LYS A 111 9.35 4.73 24.71
CA LYS A 111 10.61 4.06 25.11
C LYS A 111 11.13 3.05 24.05
N MET A 112 10.83 3.32 22.78
CA MET A 112 11.17 2.46 21.65
C MET A 112 11.92 3.29 20.59
N PRO A 113 13.22 3.57 20.79
CA PRO A 113 14.02 4.25 19.76
C PRO A 113 14.05 3.44 18.46
N ALA A 114 14.41 4.09 17.35
CA ALA A 114 14.43 3.48 16.03
C ALA A 114 15.24 2.17 15.99
N ALA A 115 16.38 2.13 16.70
CA ALA A 115 17.21 0.93 16.82
C ALA A 115 16.48 -0.28 17.43
N ASN A 116 15.67 -0.06 18.48
CA ASN A 116 14.90 -1.13 19.11
C ASN A 116 13.77 -1.60 18.20
N LEU A 117 13.11 -0.68 17.50
CA LEU A 117 12.09 -1.02 16.51
C LEU A 117 12.69 -1.80 15.33
N ALA A 118 13.87 -1.40 14.86
CA ALA A 118 14.58 -2.07 13.78
C ALA A 118 14.92 -3.53 14.12
N ILE A 119 15.37 -3.82 15.34
CA ILE A 119 15.64 -5.20 15.79
C ILE A 119 14.40 -6.09 15.66
N VAL A 120 13.22 -5.55 16.01
CA VAL A 120 11.96 -6.29 15.93
C VAL A 120 11.48 -6.40 14.48
N MET A 121 11.62 -5.35 13.68
CA MET A 121 10.99 -5.23 12.38
C MET A 121 11.83 -5.74 11.21
N ALA A 122 13.15 -5.62 11.26
CA ALA A 122 14.03 -5.92 10.13
C ALA A 122 13.84 -7.36 9.57
N PRO A 123 13.70 -8.43 10.38
CA PRO A 123 13.44 -9.77 9.88
C PRO A 123 12.09 -9.95 9.18
N ASN A 124 11.18 -8.98 9.33
CA ASN A 124 9.83 -9.01 8.74
C ASN A 124 9.73 -8.14 7.49
N LEU A 125 10.63 -7.16 7.36
CA LEU A 125 10.72 -6.28 6.20
C LEU A 125 11.54 -6.90 5.07
N LEU A 126 12.47 -7.79 5.43
CA LEU A 126 13.47 -8.37 4.56
C LEU A 126 13.52 -9.89 4.76
N LYS A 127 13.62 -10.63 3.66
CA LYS A 127 13.82 -12.09 3.69
C LYS A 127 15.24 -12.40 3.26
N VAL A 128 16.05 -12.91 4.19
CA VAL A 128 17.40 -13.40 3.88
C VAL A 128 17.27 -14.70 3.07
N PRO A 129 17.90 -14.80 1.89
CA PRO A 129 17.88 -16.03 1.10
C PRO A 129 18.44 -17.22 1.88
N SER A 130 17.77 -18.36 1.81
CA SER A 130 18.21 -19.60 2.46
C SER A 130 19.54 -20.13 1.93
N SER A 131 19.97 -19.67 0.75
CA SER A 131 21.28 -19.97 0.16
C SER A 131 22.46 -19.36 0.94
N ILE A 132 22.20 -18.43 1.86
CA ILE A 132 23.25 -17.79 2.65
C ILE A 132 23.61 -18.66 3.86
N PRO A 133 24.90 -18.99 4.06
CA PRO A 133 25.36 -19.80 5.19
C PRO A 133 24.95 -19.23 6.55
N LEU A 134 24.59 -20.09 7.49
CA LEU A 134 24.12 -19.71 8.83
C LEU A 134 25.09 -18.76 9.55
N GLN A 135 26.41 -18.96 9.38
CA GLN A 135 27.45 -18.11 9.95
C GLN A 135 27.39 -16.67 9.42
N ALA A 136 27.01 -16.49 8.14
CA ALA A 136 26.85 -15.18 7.52
C ALA A 136 25.52 -14.51 7.89
N GLN A 137 24.49 -15.29 8.27
CA GLN A 137 23.17 -14.76 8.64
C GLN A 137 23.23 -13.85 9.87
N GLY A 138 24.08 -14.17 10.86
CA GLY A 138 24.25 -13.33 12.05
C GLY A 138 24.81 -11.94 11.74
N LEU A 139 25.84 -11.87 10.88
CA LEU A 139 26.41 -10.60 10.42
C LEU A 139 25.43 -9.81 9.57
N ILE A 140 24.68 -10.50 8.70
CA ILE A 140 23.62 -9.87 7.90
C ILE A 140 22.54 -9.28 8.78
N ALA A 141 22.10 -9.97 9.83
CA ALA A 141 21.08 -9.47 10.76
C ALA A 141 21.52 -8.16 11.44
N LEU A 142 22.81 -8.03 11.81
CA LEU A 142 23.34 -6.78 12.38
C LEU A 142 23.29 -5.63 11.36
N SER A 143 23.74 -5.87 10.13
CA SER A 143 23.64 -4.87 9.05
C SER A 143 22.18 -4.51 8.73
N MET A 144 21.27 -5.49 8.74
CA MET A 144 19.83 -5.28 8.55
C MET A 144 19.25 -4.35 9.61
N ASN A 145 19.61 -4.54 10.88
CA ASN A 145 19.16 -3.67 11.96
C ASN A 145 19.69 -2.25 11.78
N GLY A 146 20.97 -2.09 11.41
CA GLY A 146 21.58 -0.78 11.14
C GLY A 146 20.88 -0.03 10.02
N ILE A 147 20.69 -0.68 8.87
CA ILE A 147 19.98 -0.11 7.71
C ILE A 147 18.53 0.21 8.09
N CYS A 148 17.81 -0.72 8.72
CA CYS A 148 16.42 -0.49 9.11
C CYS A 148 16.29 0.67 10.12
N THR A 149 17.28 0.86 11.00
CA THR A 149 17.32 2.01 11.90
C THR A 149 17.41 3.30 11.11
N ASP A 150 18.35 3.40 10.17
CA ASP A 150 18.52 4.58 9.31
C ASP A 150 17.27 4.85 8.45
N LEU A 151 16.64 3.80 7.91
CA LEU A 151 15.37 3.92 7.17
C LEU A 151 14.24 4.48 8.05
N ILE A 152 14.13 4.03 9.30
CA ILE A 152 13.12 4.54 10.24
C ILE A 152 13.42 6.01 10.57
N GLU A 153 14.66 6.36 10.89
CA GLU A 153 15.02 7.72 11.30
C GLU A 153 14.86 8.73 10.16
N LYS A 154 15.25 8.34 8.94
CA LYS A 154 15.32 9.22 7.77
C LYS A 154 14.18 9.03 6.78
N ILE A 155 13.08 8.38 7.16
CA ILE A 155 11.93 8.14 6.27
C ILE A 155 11.39 9.43 5.63
N ARG A 156 11.55 10.57 6.29
CA ARG A 156 11.12 11.90 5.79
C ARG A 156 11.99 12.42 4.63
N GLU A 157 13.22 11.95 4.52
CA GLU A 157 14.14 12.29 3.42
C GLU A 157 13.94 11.39 2.19
N ILE A 158 13.29 10.23 2.39
CA ILE A 158 13.05 9.26 1.32
C ILE A 158 11.94 9.78 0.39
N ILE A 159 12.12 9.59 -0.92
CA ILE A 159 11.11 9.98 -1.90
C ILE A 159 9.84 9.18 -1.64
N LYS A 160 8.78 9.90 -1.32
CA LYS A 160 7.46 9.33 -1.09
C LYS A 160 6.98 8.60 -2.37
N PRO A 161 6.57 7.32 -2.28
CA PRO A 161 6.00 6.63 -3.43
C PRO A 161 4.64 7.25 -3.79
N ASN A 162 4.29 7.22 -5.08
CA ASN A 162 2.94 7.54 -5.52
C ASN A 162 1.96 6.51 -4.94
N LEU A 163 0.97 6.97 -4.18
CA LEU A 163 -0.05 6.12 -3.57
C LEU A 163 -1.22 5.96 -4.54
N TYR A 164 -1.10 5.00 -5.45
CA TYR A 164 -2.17 4.61 -6.36
C TYR A 164 -3.18 3.70 -5.66
N LEU A 165 -4.40 3.67 -6.19
CA LEU A 165 -5.43 2.73 -5.76
C LEU A 165 -5.04 1.31 -6.20
N GLN A 166 -5.25 0.32 -5.33
CA GLN A 166 -4.86 -1.07 -5.60
C GLN A 166 -5.48 -1.64 -6.88
N GLY A 167 -6.70 -1.23 -7.20
CA GLY A 167 -7.46 -1.73 -8.34
C GLY A 167 -8.83 -1.06 -8.41
N THR A 168 -9.75 -1.70 -9.14
CA THR A 168 -11.15 -1.25 -9.14
C THR A 168 -11.97 -1.86 -7.99
N HIS A 169 -11.44 -2.88 -7.31
CA HIS A 169 -12.15 -3.73 -6.33
C HIS A 169 -13.35 -4.50 -6.92
N TYR A 170 -13.48 -4.56 -8.24
CA TYR A 170 -14.58 -5.24 -8.89
C TYR A 170 -14.21 -6.70 -9.19
N GLU A 171 -14.83 -7.63 -8.47
CA GLU A 171 -14.59 -9.08 -8.62
C GLU A 171 -14.83 -9.61 -10.04
N ALA A 172 -15.63 -8.90 -10.83
CA ALA A 172 -15.95 -9.24 -12.21
C ALA A 172 -15.30 -8.28 -13.22
N GLU A 173 -14.19 -7.65 -12.83
CA GLU A 173 -13.39 -6.85 -13.75
C GLU A 173 -12.92 -7.72 -14.92
N VAL A 174 -13.19 -7.24 -16.13
CA VAL A 174 -12.81 -7.92 -17.38
C VAL A 174 -12.10 -6.97 -18.31
N ARG A 175 -11.15 -7.51 -19.09
CA ARG A 175 -10.32 -6.72 -20.01
C ARG A 175 -10.79 -6.80 -21.45
N ASP A 176 -11.60 -7.81 -21.77
CA ASP A 176 -12.14 -8.02 -23.11
C ASP A 176 -13.67 -8.27 -23.06
N PRO A 177 -14.45 -7.80 -24.05
CA PRO A 177 -15.88 -8.10 -24.13
C PRO A 177 -16.25 -9.58 -24.12
N SER A 178 -15.36 -10.46 -24.59
CA SER A 178 -15.57 -11.92 -24.62
C SER A 178 -15.52 -12.57 -23.24
N GLU A 179 -14.93 -11.90 -22.25
CA GLU A 179 -14.86 -12.35 -20.86
C GLU A 179 -16.13 -12.00 -20.06
N ASN A 180 -17.09 -11.30 -20.68
CA ASN A 180 -18.35 -10.96 -20.04
C ASN A 180 -19.08 -12.21 -19.55
N ARG A 181 -19.53 -12.17 -18.29
CA ARG A 181 -20.44 -13.21 -17.80
C ARG A 181 -21.81 -13.04 -18.47
N PHE A 182 -22.53 -14.15 -18.60
CA PHE A 182 -23.91 -14.12 -19.06
C PHE A 182 -24.80 -13.46 -18.01
N HIS A 183 -25.58 -12.46 -18.43
CA HIS A 183 -26.54 -11.75 -17.58
C HIS A 183 -27.91 -11.66 -18.26
N ILE A 184 -28.98 -11.75 -17.47
CA ILE A 184 -30.38 -11.63 -17.94
C ILE A 184 -30.67 -10.19 -18.38
N PHE A 185 -30.07 -9.21 -17.69
CA PHE A 185 -30.11 -7.80 -18.08
C PHE A 185 -28.68 -7.29 -18.18
N ASN A 186 -28.30 -6.78 -19.34
CA ASN A 186 -26.96 -6.21 -19.54
C ASN A 186 -26.97 -4.71 -19.32
N ALA A 187 -25.96 -4.21 -18.61
CA ALA A 187 -25.64 -2.79 -18.62
C ALA A 187 -25.30 -2.36 -20.06
N ASP A 188 -25.75 -1.17 -20.48
CA ASP A 188 -25.57 -0.68 -21.85
C ASP A 188 -25.04 0.77 -21.85
N GLY A 189 -23.89 0.96 -22.53
CA GLY A 189 -23.19 2.23 -22.62
C GLY A 189 -23.66 3.14 -23.76
N ASN A 190 -24.61 2.70 -24.60
CA ASN A 190 -25.09 3.49 -25.74
C ASN A 190 -25.66 4.86 -25.34
N LYS A 191 -26.23 4.98 -24.14
CA LYS A 191 -26.74 6.25 -23.59
C LYS A 191 -25.65 7.17 -23.03
N LEU A 192 -24.44 6.65 -22.79
CA LEU A 192 -23.31 7.42 -22.28
C LEU A 192 -22.52 8.13 -23.41
N GLY A 193 -22.59 7.60 -24.63
CA GLY A 193 -21.82 8.11 -25.78
C GLY A 193 -20.31 7.93 -25.64
N GLY A 194 -19.56 8.51 -26.58
CA GLY A 194 -18.09 8.53 -26.57
C GLY A 194 -17.46 7.14 -26.49
N GLU A 195 -16.47 6.99 -25.61
CA GLU A 195 -15.68 5.76 -25.39
C GLU A 195 -16.50 4.58 -24.84
N TYR A 196 -17.72 4.81 -24.35
CA TYR A 196 -18.59 3.76 -23.80
C TYR A 196 -19.64 3.26 -24.80
N LYS A 197 -19.76 3.90 -25.96
CA LYS A 197 -20.75 3.54 -26.98
C LYS A 197 -20.48 2.10 -27.46
N GLY A 198 -21.52 1.27 -27.49
CA GLY A 198 -21.42 -0.14 -27.89
C GLY A 198 -20.87 -1.07 -26.81
N LEU A 199 -20.34 -0.56 -25.69
CA LEU A 199 -19.89 -1.40 -24.58
C LEU A 199 -21.07 -1.90 -23.75
N LYS A 200 -20.97 -3.14 -23.27
CA LYS A 200 -22.03 -3.80 -22.49
C LYS A 200 -21.48 -4.61 -21.33
N GLY A 201 -22.37 -4.96 -20.40
CA GLY A 201 -22.11 -5.97 -19.38
C GLY A 201 -21.03 -5.58 -18.37
N ASP A 202 -20.27 -6.57 -17.93
CA ASP A 202 -19.16 -6.41 -16.98
C ASP A 202 -18.01 -5.58 -17.59
N TYR A 203 -17.77 -5.70 -18.91
CA TYR A 203 -16.74 -4.92 -19.61
C TYR A 203 -17.02 -3.42 -19.56
N LEU A 204 -18.27 -3.01 -19.82
CA LEU A 204 -18.67 -1.61 -19.66
C LEU A 204 -18.42 -1.10 -18.24
N LYS A 205 -18.82 -1.88 -17.23
CA LYS A 205 -18.64 -1.49 -15.82
C LYS A 205 -17.17 -1.40 -15.44
N SER A 206 -16.34 -2.32 -15.93
CA SER A 206 -14.89 -2.31 -15.74
C SER A 206 -14.26 -1.02 -16.31
N ARG A 207 -14.65 -0.63 -17.53
CA ARG A 207 -14.18 0.62 -18.16
C ARG A 207 -14.61 1.86 -17.39
N ILE A 208 -15.85 1.89 -16.89
CA ILE A 208 -16.33 3.00 -16.05
C ILE A 208 -15.53 3.08 -14.74
N LEU A 209 -15.33 1.95 -14.05
CA LEU A 209 -14.60 1.92 -12.78
C LEU A 209 -13.13 2.30 -12.96
N LEU A 210 -12.46 1.90 -14.05
CA LEU A 210 -11.11 2.36 -14.38
C LEU A 210 -11.05 3.88 -14.61
N ASN A 211 -12.06 4.45 -15.26
CA ASN A 211 -12.16 5.91 -15.43
C ASN A 211 -12.41 6.63 -14.10
N PHE A 212 -13.23 6.05 -13.22
CA PHE A 212 -13.47 6.58 -11.87
C PHE A 212 -12.21 6.50 -11.01
N LYS A 213 -11.49 5.37 -11.06
CA LYS A 213 -10.19 5.16 -10.41
C LYS A 213 -9.22 6.28 -10.76
N SER A 214 -9.02 6.56 -12.06
CA SER A 214 -8.11 7.61 -12.52
C SER A 214 -8.49 9.02 -12.02
N GLN A 215 -9.79 9.30 -11.87
CA GLN A 215 -10.26 10.57 -11.30
C GLN A 215 -10.03 10.65 -9.79
N LEU A 216 -10.28 9.55 -9.06
CA LEU A 216 -10.03 9.46 -7.62
C LEU A 216 -8.53 9.58 -7.29
N GLU A 217 -7.65 8.99 -8.10
CA GLU A 217 -6.19 9.08 -7.91
C GLU A 217 -5.64 10.50 -8.08
N LYS A 218 -6.34 11.35 -8.84
CA LYS A 218 -6.00 12.78 -9.01
C LYS A 218 -6.63 13.66 -7.93
N ALA A 219 -7.54 13.13 -7.12
CA ALA A 219 -8.19 13.88 -6.06
C ALA A 219 -7.22 14.17 -4.91
N THR A 220 -7.38 15.35 -4.31
CA THR A 220 -6.64 15.83 -3.14
C THR A 220 -7.55 15.87 -1.92
N SER A 221 -6.95 16.09 -0.74
CA SER A 221 -7.68 16.22 0.53
C SER A 221 -8.74 17.33 0.49
N GLU A 222 -8.53 18.36 -0.33
CA GLU A 222 -9.41 19.52 -0.45
C GLU A 222 -10.59 19.29 -1.41
N ASN A 223 -10.47 18.36 -2.38
CA ASN A 223 -11.46 18.21 -3.44
C ASN A 223 -12.12 16.82 -3.54
N ILE A 224 -11.70 15.85 -2.72
CA ILE A 224 -12.18 14.46 -2.80
C ILE A 224 -13.71 14.36 -2.73
N ASP A 225 -14.37 15.12 -1.85
CA ASP A 225 -15.83 15.05 -1.72
C ASP A 225 -16.56 15.61 -2.95
N ASN A 226 -16.00 16.66 -3.57
CA ASN A 226 -16.53 17.21 -4.82
C ASN A 226 -16.34 16.23 -5.99
N VAL A 227 -15.18 15.55 -6.05
CA VAL A 227 -14.92 14.52 -7.05
C VAL A 227 -15.90 13.36 -6.87
N VAL A 228 -16.05 12.83 -5.65
CA VAL A 228 -16.99 11.74 -5.35
C VAL A 228 -18.42 12.13 -5.70
N GLY A 229 -18.88 13.31 -5.29
CA GLY A 229 -20.22 13.80 -5.62
C GLY A 229 -20.44 13.95 -7.13
N THR A 230 -19.42 14.39 -7.88
CA THR A 230 -19.50 14.47 -9.35
C THR A 230 -19.63 13.08 -9.98
N LEU A 231 -18.87 12.09 -9.48
CA LEU A 231 -18.93 10.71 -9.97
C LEU A 231 -20.29 10.06 -9.64
N GLU A 232 -20.78 10.21 -8.42
CA GLU A 232 -22.07 9.65 -7.95
C GLU A 232 -23.27 10.21 -8.72
N ASN A 233 -23.24 11.49 -9.08
CA ASN A 233 -24.30 12.13 -9.85
C ASN A 233 -24.17 11.91 -11.37
N SER A 234 -23.12 11.21 -11.83
CA SER A 234 -22.89 11.01 -13.26
C SER A 234 -23.81 9.90 -13.85
N PRO A 235 -24.19 10.00 -15.13
CA PRO A 235 -24.90 8.91 -15.82
C PRO A 235 -24.14 7.57 -15.78
N LYS A 236 -22.81 7.61 -15.70
CA LYS A 236 -21.95 6.41 -15.59
C LYS A 236 -22.19 5.66 -14.28
N HIS A 237 -22.41 6.37 -13.17
CA HIS A 237 -22.72 5.75 -11.88
C HIS A 237 -24.08 5.04 -11.90
N ASN A 238 -25.09 5.61 -12.59
CA ASN A 238 -26.38 4.93 -12.80
C ASN A 238 -26.22 3.58 -13.54
N VAL A 239 -25.29 3.51 -14.49
CA VAL A 239 -24.95 2.25 -15.17
C VAL A 239 -24.32 1.24 -14.21
N LEU A 240 -23.44 1.67 -13.29
CA LEU A 240 -22.91 0.80 -12.24
C LEU A 240 -24.03 0.29 -11.30
N ALA A 241 -24.97 1.16 -10.93
CA ALA A 241 -26.11 0.83 -10.07
C ALA A 241 -27.13 -0.11 -10.75
N THR A 242 -27.10 -0.23 -12.07
CA THR A 242 -28.02 -1.12 -12.80
C THR A 242 -27.73 -2.57 -12.46
N SER A 243 -28.73 -3.24 -11.89
CA SER A 243 -28.69 -4.66 -11.55
C SER A 243 -28.69 -5.52 -12.81
N GLN A 244 -27.78 -6.49 -12.87
CA GLN A 244 -27.67 -7.42 -14.01
C GLN A 244 -28.24 -8.82 -13.69
N GLY A 245 -28.53 -9.09 -12.41
CA GLY A 245 -29.13 -10.33 -11.93
C GLY A 245 -30.53 -10.15 -11.36
N PHE A 246 -31.38 -11.16 -11.52
CA PHE A 246 -32.78 -11.16 -11.08
C PHE A 246 -32.91 -10.97 -9.56
N THR A 247 -32.05 -11.62 -8.77
CA THR A 247 -32.06 -11.53 -7.31
C THR A 247 -31.63 -10.16 -6.81
N THR A 248 -30.63 -9.53 -7.42
CA THR A 248 -30.20 -8.16 -7.05
C THR A 248 -31.31 -7.15 -7.30
N TRP A 249 -32.01 -7.28 -8.43
CA TRP A 249 -33.14 -6.45 -8.77
C TRP A 249 -34.31 -6.63 -7.80
N PHE A 250 -34.65 -7.87 -7.44
CA PHE A 250 -35.77 -8.17 -6.54
C PHE A 250 -35.55 -7.73 -5.09
N PHE A 251 -34.30 -7.75 -4.61
CA PHE A 251 -33.95 -7.40 -3.22
C PHE A 251 -33.38 -5.99 -3.04
N ASN A 252 -33.38 -5.15 -4.09
CA ASN A 252 -32.86 -3.78 -4.08
C ASN A 252 -31.46 -3.65 -3.44
N ARG A 253 -30.59 -4.64 -3.71
CA ARG A 253 -29.24 -4.69 -3.13
C ARG A 253 -28.27 -3.90 -4.00
N ASP A 254 -27.32 -3.22 -3.35
CA ASP A 254 -26.21 -2.59 -4.06
C ASP A 254 -25.49 -3.61 -4.97
N THR A 255 -25.23 -3.22 -6.21
CA THR A 255 -24.47 -4.02 -7.17
C THR A 255 -23.02 -4.15 -6.74
N SER A 256 -22.34 -5.22 -7.16
CA SER A 256 -20.90 -5.39 -6.86
C SER A 256 -20.06 -4.24 -7.41
N SER A 257 -20.44 -3.63 -8.53
CA SER A 257 -19.76 -2.45 -9.07
C SER A 257 -19.93 -1.18 -8.23
N ILE A 258 -21.07 -1.00 -7.55
CA ILE A 258 -21.25 0.12 -6.60
C ILE A 258 -20.44 -0.10 -5.34
N LYS A 259 -20.39 -1.34 -4.83
CA LYS A 259 -19.53 -1.68 -3.69
C LYS A 259 -18.06 -1.42 -4.02
N ALA A 260 -17.61 -1.88 -5.18
CA ALA A 260 -16.26 -1.65 -5.69
C ALA A 260 -15.90 -0.15 -5.78
N PHE A 261 -16.83 0.68 -6.29
CA PHE A 261 -16.65 2.13 -6.30
C PHE A 261 -16.50 2.71 -4.88
N ARG A 262 -17.36 2.33 -3.93
CA ARG A 262 -17.27 2.80 -2.54
C ARG A 262 -15.97 2.35 -1.86
N GLU A 263 -15.48 1.15 -2.16
CA GLU A 263 -14.19 0.66 -1.69
C GLU A 263 -13.02 1.48 -2.24
N MET A 264 -13.03 1.84 -3.53
CA MET A 264 -12.04 2.78 -4.10
C MET A 264 -12.09 4.16 -3.42
N VAL A 265 -13.28 4.69 -3.14
CA VAL A 265 -13.44 5.97 -2.45
C VAL A 265 -12.89 5.90 -1.02
N ALA A 266 -13.23 4.83 -0.28
CA ALA A 266 -12.75 4.61 1.07
C ALA A 266 -11.22 4.46 1.11
N GLU A 267 -10.64 3.71 0.17
CA GLU A 267 -9.19 3.58 0.03
C GLU A 267 -8.54 4.94 -0.24
N ARG A 268 -9.05 5.73 -1.20
CA ARG A 268 -8.47 7.05 -1.50
C ARG A 268 -8.57 8.01 -0.31
N ARG A 269 -9.69 8.00 0.43
CA ARG A 269 -9.85 8.82 1.64
C ARG A 269 -8.83 8.43 2.71
N SER A 270 -8.62 7.14 2.94
CA SER A 270 -7.58 6.65 3.86
C SER A 270 -6.18 7.09 3.43
N ASP A 271 -5.90 7.08 2.12
CA ASP A 271 -4.64 7.58 1.58
C ASP A 271 -4.44 9.07 1.87
N LEU A 272 -5.44 9.89 1.56
CA LEU A 272 -5.41 11.33 1.79
C LEU A 272 -5.27 11.69 3.28
N GLU A 273 -5.95 10.97 4.17
CA GLU A 273 -5.83 11.17 5.61
C GLU A 273 -4.41 10.87 6.11
N PHE A 274 -3.83 9.77 5.63
CA PHE A 274 -2.44 9.42 5.92
C PHE A 274 -1.47 10.51 5.42
N GLU A 275 -1.67 11.00 4.20
CA GLU A 275 -0.86 12.08 3.61
C GLU A 275 -0.97 13.38 4.41
N LYS A 276 -2.16 13.73 4.88
CA LYS A 276 -2.38 14.89 5.75
C LYS A 276 -1.63 14.73 7.08
N GLY A 277 -1.67 13.53 7.66
CA GLY A 277 -0.92 13.20 8.88
C GLY A 277 0.60 13.31 8.72
N LEU A 278 1.13 13.06 7.52
CA LEU A 278 2.54 13.30 7.20
C LEU A 278 2.91 14.78 7.17
N ALA A 279 2.04 15.63 6.63
CA ALA A 279 2.31 17.06 6.45
C ALA A 279 2.21 17.88 7.75
N MET A 280 1.52 17.35 8.78
CA MET A 280 1.34 18.05 10.07
C MET A 280 2.44 17.79 11.11
N ASN A 281 3.37 16.86 10.86
CA ASN A 281 4.40 16.43 11.80
C ASN A 281 5.81 16.75 11.32
#